data_AF-A0A426XZV8-F1
#
_entry.id   AF-A0A426XZV8-F1
#
_cell.length_a   1.000
_cell.length_b   1.000
_cell.length_c   1.000
_cell.angle_alpha   90.00
_cell.angle_beta   90.00
_cell.angle_gamma   90.00
#
_symmetry.space_group_name_H-M   'P 1'
#
loop_
_entity.id
_entity.type
_entity.pdbx_description
1 polymer ?
#
loop_
_entity_poly.entity_id
_entity_poly.type
_entity_poly.pdbx_seq_one_letter_code
_entity_poly.pdbx_strand_id
1 'polypeptide(L)'
;MRERHRGGYSLSCMARPLEMKKPSSSSGRAATTTTRRRRRRTVPPREKEGSPENSVQGKLRKLESIIPGRQDDSIEGLLMRTADYISFLELQVDVLKSLSHLYGVSRL
;
A
#
# COMPACT_ATOMS: atom_id res chain seq x y z
N MET A 1 12.75 -53.72 8.20
CA MET A 1 13.51 -52.48 7.96
C MET A 1 13.09 -51.93 6.59
N ARG A 2 12.68 -50.65 6.52
CA ARG A 2 12.24 -49.99 5.26
C ARG A 2 13.46 -49.37 4.59
N GLU A 3 13.75 -49.77 3.35
CA GLU A 3 14.77 -49.14 2.51
C GLU A 3 14.11 -48.26 1.45
N ARG A 4 14.62 -47.03 1.31
CA ARG A 4 14.00 -45.94 0.55
C ARG A 4 14.42 -45.94 -0.92
N HIS A 5 13.46 -45.55 -1.74
CA HIS A 5 13.50 -45.42 -3.19
C HIS A 5 14.35 -44.25 -3.72
N ARG A 6 15.06 -44.55 -4.83
CA ARG A 6 15.16 -43.89 -6.16
C ARG A 6 15.71 -42.47 -6.38
N GLY A 7 16.58 -42.41 -7.41
CA GLY A 7 16.79 -41.32 -8.39
C GLY A 7 18.28 -40.97 -8.51
N GLY A 8 19.06 -41.26 -9.57
CA GLY A 8 18.84 -41.12 -11.03
C GLY A 8 18.71 -39.62 -11.34
N TYR A 9 19.58 -38.88 -12.07
CA TYR A 9 20.42 -39.06 -13.28
C TYR A 9 21.33 -37.79 -13.36
N SER A 10 22.65 -37.86 -13.60
CA SER A 10 23.39 -37.95 -14.88
C SER A 10 23.80 -36.60 -15.52
N LEU A 11 25.13 -36.44 -15.67
CA LEU A 11 25.93 -35.69 -16.67
C LEU A 11 25.82 -34.14 -16.70
N SER A 12 26.82 -33.41 -16.20
CA SER A 12 28.09 -33.00 -16.85
C SER A 12 27.94 -32.03 -18.02
N CYS A 13 28.36 -30.76 -17.84
CA CYS A 13 28.80 -29.87 -18.92
C CYS A 13 29.84 -28.87 -18.36
N MET A 14 31.11 -29.24 -18.36
CA MET A 14 32.22 -28.29 -18.23
C MET A 14 32.52 -27.70 -19.62
N ALA A 15 32.55 -26.37 -19.74
CA ALA A 15 33.44 -25.65 -20.67
C ALA A 15 33.42 -24.13 -20.41
N ARG A 16 34.57 -23.58 -20.01
CA ARG A 16 35.04 -22.19 -20.22
C ARG A 16 36.06 -22.24 -21.39
N PRO A 17 36.65 -21.15 -21.91
CA PRO A 17 36.14 -19.82 -22.29
C PRO A 17 36.64 -19.36 -23.71
N LEU A 18 36.15 -18.20 -24.17
CA LEU A 18 36.76 -17.16 -25.06
C LEU A 18 37.57 -17.55 -26.33
N GLU A 19 37.13 -17.03 -27.49
CA GLU A 19 38.03 -16.46 -28.52
C GLU A 19 37.27 -15.57 -29.51
N MET A 20 37.89 -14.46 -29.88
CA MET A 20 37.31 -13.31 -30.57
C MET A 20 37.65 -13.34 -32.06
N LYS A 21 36.68 -13.11 -32.97
CA LYS A 21 36.98 -12.66 -34.35
C LYS A 21 35.79 -11.98 -35.03
N LYS A 22 35.87 -10.66 -35.23
CA LYS A 22 35.07 -9.90 -36.22
C LYS A 22 35.90 -9.72 -37.49
N PRO A 23 35.31 -9.77 -38.69
CA PRO A 23 35.04 -8.52 -39.43
C PRO A 23 33.75 -8.60 -40.29
N SER A 24 32.93 -7.54 -40.38
CA SER A 24 32.89 -6.45 -41.38
C SER A 24 31.80 -6.61 -42.46
N SER A 25 30.94 -5.59 -42.53
CA SER A 25 30.18 -5.06 -43.70
C SER A 25 29.55 -6.00 -44.74
N SER A 26 28.23 -5.92 -44.93
CA SER A 26 27.61 -4.98 -45.88
C SER A 26 26.12 -5.32 -46.16
N SER A 27 25.32 -4.26 -46.32
CA SER A 27 24.21 -4.09 -47.27
C SER A 27 23.14 -5.18 -47.45
N GLY A 28 21.87 -4.80 -47.20
CA GLY A 28 20.71 -5.44 -47.86
C GLY A 28 19.35 -5.07 -47.24
N ARG A 29 18.57 -4.19 -47.89
CA ARG A 29 17.16 -3.88 -47.58
C ARG A 29 16.24 -4.95 -48.18
N ALA A 30 15.22 -5.38 -47.46
CA ALA A 30 13.93 -5.88 -47.95
C ALA A 30 13.02 -6.14 -46.73
N ALA A 31 11.70 -6.10 -46.76
CA ALA A 31 10.66 -5.49 -47.55
C ALA A 31 9.37 -5.85 -46.79
N THR A 32 8.36 -4.98 -46.81
CA THR A 32 6.94 -5.27 -46.49
C THR A 32 6.65 -5.74 -45.05
N THR A 33 5.64 -5.25 -44.34
CA THR A 33 4.25 -5.64 -44.59
C THR A 33 3.33 -4.74 -43.77
N THR A 34 2.29 -4.23 -44.42
CA THR A 34 0.99 -3.85 -43.88
C THR A 34 0.64 -4.54 -42.57
N THR A 35 0.17 -3.80 -41.56
CA THR A 35 -1.01 -4.11 -40.71
C THR A 35 -0.97 -3.31 -39.40
N ARG A 36 -2.03 -2.53 -39.15
CA ARG A 36 -2.90 -2.64 -37.97
C ARG A 36 -3.71 -1.37 -37.84
N ARG A 37 -4.92 -1.42 -38.40
CA ARG A 37 -6.04 -0.53 -38.08
C ARG A 37 -6.27 -0.62 -36.56
N ARG A 38 -5.77 0.38 -35.83
CA ARG A 38 -5.79 0.49 -34.37
C ARG A 38 -7.25 0.66 -33.94
N ARG A 39 -7.95 -0.45 -33.67
CA ARG A 39 -9.25 -0.44 -32.98
C ARG A 39 -9.03 0.25 -31.63
N ARG A 40 -9.47 1.51 -31.53
CA ARG A 40 -9.62 2.21 -30.25
C ARG A 40 -10.66 1.41 -29.45
N ARG A 41 -10.17 0.58 -28.53
CA ARG A 41 -10.99 0.07 -27.43
C ARG A 41 -11.36 1.28 -26.58
N THR A 42 -12.61 1.71 -26.69
CA THR A 42 -13.28 2.50 -25.65
C THR A 42 -13.36 1.63 -24.41
N VAL A 43 -12.42 1.84 -23.49
CA VAL A 43 -12.53 1.31 -22.13
C VAL A 43 -13.63 2.11 -21.45
N PRO A 44 -14.66 1.47 -20.86
CA PRO A 44 -15.67 2.20 -20.12
C PRO A 44 -15.03 2.96 -18.95
N PRO A 45 -15.59 4.10 -18.53
CA PRO A 45 -15.10 4.85 -17.38
C PRO A 45 -15.10 3.90 -16.17
N ARG A 46 -13.92 3.60 -15.63
CA ARG A 46 -13.82 3.03 -14.30
C ARG A 46 -14.48 4.03 -13.36
N GLU A 47 -15.62 3.66 -12.80
CA GLU A 47 -16.19 4.34 -11.66
C GLU A 47 -15.07 4.52 -10.63
N LYS A 48 -14.87 5.77 -10.19
CA LYS A 48 -13.88 6.09 -9.17
C LYS A 48 -14.24 5.30 -7.92
N GLU A 49 -13.61 4.13 -7.74
CA GLU A 49 -13.50 3.49 -6.43
C GLU A 49 -13.04 4.58 -5.46
N GLY A 50 -13.84 4.79 -4.41
CA GLY A 50 -13.66 5.87 -3.47
C GLY A 50 -12.23 5.91 -2.95
N SER A 51 -11.69 7.13 -2.78
CA SER A 51 -10.37 7.35 -2.19
C SER A 51 -10.15 6.42 -0.99
N PRO A 52 -8.96 5.81 -0.83
CA PRO A 52 -8.67 4.93 0.30
C PRO A 52 -8.96 5.56 1.66
N GLU A 53 -8.99 6.89 1.75
CA GLU A 53 -9.40 7.66 2.94
C GLU A 53 -10.86 7.44 3.34
N ASN A 54 -11.75 7.17 2.38
CA ASN A 54 -13.18 6.94 2.63
C ASN A 54 -13.48 5.51 3.07
N SER A 55 -12.52 4.59 2.94
CA SER A 55 -12.66 3.23 3.43
C SER A 55 -12.71 3.20 4.95
N VAL A 56 -13.42 2.23 5.52
CA VAL A 56 -13.48 2.03 6.98
C VAL A 56 -12.08 1.89 7.58
N GLN A 57 -11.19 1.17 6.88
CA GLN A 57 -9.79 1.03 7.29
C GLN A 57 -9.03 2.36 7.29
N GLY A 58 -9.27 3.22 6.29
CA GLY A 58 -8.70 4.58 6.23
C GLY A 58 -9.17 5.44 7.40
N LYS A 59 -10.46 5.36 7.75
CA LYS A 59 -11.03 6.05 8.92
C LYS A 59 -10.44 5.54 10.24
N LEU A 60 -10.26 4.22 10.38
CA LEU A 60 -9.66 3.63 11.59
C LEU A 60 -8.20 4.07 11.76
N ARG A 61 -7.40 4.06 10.69
CA ARG A 61 -6.02 4.59 10.73
C ARG A 61 -5.97 6.06 11.13
N LYS A 62 -6.92 6.86 10.63
CA LYS A 62 -7.03 8.27 10.98
C LYS A 62 -7.42 8.45 12.45
N LEU A 63 -8.37 7.65 12.94
CA LEU A 63 -8.76 7.66 14.35
C LEU A 63 -7.55 7.34 15.24
N GLU A 64 -6.83 6.25 14.94
CA GLU A 64 -5.61 5.84 15.65
C GLU A 64 -4.55 6.95 15.69
N SER A 65 -4.43 7.77 14.64
CA SER A 65 -3.46 8.87 14.61
C SER A 65 -3.81 10.06 15.53
N ILE A 66 -5.07 10.19 15.96
CA ILE A 66 -5.56 11.31 16.77
C ILE A 66 -5.68 10.91 18.25
N ILE A 67 -6.02 9.64 18.52
CA ILE A 67 -6.21 9.17 19.88
C ILE A 67 -4.86 8.98 20.57
N PRO A 68 -4.63 9.63 21.74
CA PRO A 68 -3.38 9.47 22.47
C PRO A 68 -3.28 8.09 23.14
N GLY A 69 -2.05 7.57 23.19
CA GLY A 69 -1.74 6.22 23.69
C GLY A 69 -1.41 5.28 22.54
N ARG A 70 -0.21 4.70 22.56
CA ARG A 70 0.29 3.85 21.47
C ARG A 70 0.25 2.39 21.88
N GLN A 71 -0.63 1.61 21.26
CA GLN A 71 -0.56 0.16 21.32
C GLN A 71 -1.32 -0.44 20.14
N ASP A 72 -0.87 -1.61 19.69
CA ASP A 72 -1.53 -2.44 18.67
C ASP A 72 -2.85 -2.99 19.22
N ASP A 73 -3.78 -2.08 19.49
CA ASP A 73 -5.06 -2.37 20.11
C ASP A 73 -6.00 -2.97 19.06
N SER A 74 -6.80 -3.95 19.48
CA SER A 74 -7.91 -4.43 18.68
C SER A 74 -8.84 -3.25 18.34
N ILE A 75 -9.67 -3.40 17.29
CA ILE A 75 -10.66 -2.36 16.93
C ILE A 75 -11.52 -1.98 18.15
N GLU A 76 -11.91 -2.96 18.96
CA GLU A 76 -12.66 -2.73 20.20
C GLU A 76 -11.88 -1.87 21.21
N GLY A 77 -10.60 -2.17 21.42
CA GLY A 77 -9.74 -1.39 22.29
C GLY A 77 -9.58 0.06 21.83
N LEU A 78 -9.41 0.27 20.51
CA LEU A 78 -9.35 1.61 19.91
C LEU A 78 -10.66 2.38 20.14
N LEU A 79 -11.82 1.74 19.96
CA LEU A 79 -13.12 2.38 20.17
C LEU A 79 -13.37 2.72 21.63
N MET A 80 -13.03 1.82 22.56
CA MET A 80 -13.18 2.06 23.99
C MET A 80 -12.27 3.20 24.47
N ARG A 81 -11.00 3.22 24.05
CA ARG A 81 -10.09 4.34 24.35
C ARG A 81 -10.54 5.65 23.71
N THR A 82 -11.17 5.58 22.53
CA THR A 82 -11.79 6.74 21.91
C THR A 82 -12.90 7.31 22.79
N ALA A 83 -13.76 6.46 23.37
CA ALA A 83 -14.80 6.90 24.29
C ALA A 83 -14.20 7.58 25.54
N ASP A 84 -13.19 6.96 26.15
CA ASP A 84 -12.48 7.52 27.31
C ASP A 84 -11.87 8.90 26.99
N TYR A 85 -11.25 9.02 25.81
CA TYR A 85 -10.61 10.27 25.39
C TYR A 85 -11.63 11.38 25.11
N ILE A 86 -12.76 11.05 24.49
CA ILE A 86 -13.86 12.02 24.29
C ILE A 86 -14.35 12.52 25.66
N SER A 87 -14.64 11.62 26.60
CA SER A 87 -15.09 12.00 27.94
C SER A 87 -14.07 12.85 28.69
N PHE A 88 -12.78 12.55 28.54
CA PHE A 88 -11.72 13.36 29.12
C PHE A 88 -11.66 14.78 28.53
N LEU A 89 -11.76 14.90 27.20
CA LEU A 89 -11.77 16.20 26.53
C LEU A 89 -12.99 17.04 26.92
N GLU A 90 -14.18 16.42 27.03
CA GLU A 90 -15.40 17.08 27.50
C GLU A 90 -15.20 17.68 28.90
N LEU A 91 -14.67 16.88 29.83
CA LEU A 91 -14.35 17.34 31.18
C LEU A 91 -13.35 18.51 31.17
N GLN A 92 -12.28 18.42 30.37
CA GLN A 92 -11.30 19.50 30.25
C GLN A 92 -11.94 20.80 29.76
N VAL A 93 -12.78 20.70 28.73
CA VAL A 93 -13.50 21.86 28.18
C VAL A 93 -14.42 22.47 29.23
N ASP A 94 -15.14 21.66 29.99
CA ASP A 94 -16.06 22.16 31.02
C ASP A 94 -15.31 22.86 32.16
N VAL A 95 -14.20 22.29 32.64
CA VAL A 95 -13.34 22.94 33.63
C VAL A 95 -12.82 24.28 33.10
N LEU A 96 -12.31 24.31 31.86
CA LEU A 96 -11.77 25.53 31.26
C LEU A 96 -12.85 26.60 31.08
N LYS A 97 -14.08 26.22 30.70
CA LYS A 97 -15.22 27.14 30.67
C LYS A 97 -15.50 27.69 32.06
N SER A 98 -15.60 26.85 33.09
CA SER A 98 -15.83 27.30 34.47
C SER A 98 -14.77 28.28 34.94
N LEU A 99 -13.49 28.03 34.65
CA LEU A 99 -12.40 28.94 34.96
C LEU A 99 -12.52 30.25 34.17
N SER A 100 -12.84 30.19 32.87
CA SER A 100 -13.04 31.38 32.04
C SER A 100 -14.19 32.26 32.56
N HIS A 101 -15.27 31.65 33.06
CA HIS A 101 -16.35 32.35 33.73
C HIS A 101 -15.91 32.99 35.05
N LEU A 102 -15.12 32.26 35.86
CA LEU A 102 -14.62 32.76 37.15
C LEU A 102 -13.66 33.95 36.98
N TYR A 103 -12.78 33.90 35.98
CA TYR A 103 -11.80 34.95 35.71
C TYR A 103 -12.27 36.00 34.70
N GLY A 104 -13.50 35.90 34.19
CA GLY A 104 -14.10 36.89 33.30
C GLY A 104 -13.47 36.96 31.90
N VAL A 105 -12.78 35.90 31.46
CA VAL A 105 -12.09 35.85 30.14
C VAL A 105 -13.05 35.46 29.00
N SER A 106 -14.28 35.04 29.31
CA SER A 106 -15.29 34.56 28.35
C SER A 106 -15.95 35.63 27.45
N ARG A 107 -15.37 36.84 27.31
CA ARG A 107 -15.92 37.89 26.42
C ARG A 107 -15.13 37.98 25.11
N LEU A 108 -15.36 37.05 24.17
CA LEU A 108 -15.05 37.21 22.74
C LEU A 108 -16.08 36.45 21.90
#